data_AF-A0A6C0KWK2-F1
#
_entry.id   AF-A0A6C0KWK2-F1
#
_cell.length_a   1.000
_cell.length_b   1.000
_cell.length_c   1.000
_cell.angle_alpha   90.00
_cell.angle_beta   90.00
_cell.angle_gamma   90.00
#
_symmetry.space_group_name_H-M   'P 1'
#
loop_
_entity.id
_entity.type
_entity.pdbx_description
1 polymer ?
#
loop_
_entity_poly.entity_id
_entity_poly.type
_entity_poly.pdbx_seq_one_letter_code
_entity_poly.pdbx_strand_id
1 'polypeptide(L)'
;MNILDLVKELEFKNVVKKPIKYKYMYVDNNFSKLKKYTFTICTKLTTLTVEINGKNETTQTVSIGDFVIRGPNKDIYSTTADRFFTSYDLTGDAKVKQVKKSVATITKKDFKNLGLPTPYIYKGPFGADINVYPGDGIIRDYAPNTDTIKNEYFRIDPKVLKITYKYT
;
A
#
# COMPACT_ATOMS: atom_id res chain seq x y z
N MET A 1 -17.20 -11.95 9.35
CA MET A 1 -17.30 -10.49 9.19
C MET A 1 -16.47 -10.08 7.99
N ASN A 2 -17.05 -9.37 7.02
CA ASN A 2 -16.30 -8.87 5.86
C ASN A 2 -15.63 -7.53 6.20
N ILE A 3 -14.69 -7.05 5.36
CA ILE A 3 -14.01 -5.76 5.60
C ILE A 3 -14.98 -4.57 5.58
N LEU A 4 -16.10 -4.66 4.86
CA LEU A 4 -17.12 -3.61 4.78
C LEU A 4 -17.86 -3.43 6.11
N ASP A 5 -18.04 -4.51 6.88
CA ASP A 5 -18.65 -4.46 8.19
C ASP A 5 -17.69 -3.81 9.20
N LEU A 6 -16.40 -4.17 9.14
CA LEU A 6 -15.38 -3.55 9.98
C LEU A 6 -15.29 -2.03 9.74
N VAL A 7 -15.21 -1.59 8.49
CA VAL A 7 -14.97 -0.17 8.16
C VAL A 7 -16.17 0.75 8.38
N LYS A 8 -17.38 0.21 8.62
CA LYS A 8 -18.55 1.01 9.05
C LYS A 8 -18.41 1.51 10.48
N GLU A 9 -17.70 0.75 11.31
CA GLU A 9 -17.52 1.01 12.73
C GLU A 9 -16.27 1.89 13.02
N LEU A 10 -15.49 2.19 11.98
CA LEU A 10 -14.25 2.93 12.09
C LEU A 10 -14.41 4.41 11.74
N GLU A 11 -13.78 5.28 12.52
CA GLU A 11 -13.70 6.71 12.23
C GLU A 11 -12.54 7.01 11.28
N PHE A 12 -12.87 7.43 10.05
CA PHE A 12 -11.88 7.78 9.02
C PHE A 12 -11.52 9.25 9.07
N LYS A 13 -10.22 9.54 9.11
CA LYS A 13 -9.66 10.90 9.04
C LYS A 13 -9.00 11.13 7.70
N ASN A 14 -9.17 12.33 7.14
CA ASN A 14 -8.54 12.67 5.88
C ASN A 14 -7.01 12.72 6.03
N VAL A 15 -6.34 12.17 5.02
CA VAL A 15 -4.88 12.17 4.94
C VAL A 15 -4.43 12.49 3.52
N VAL A 16 -3.25 13.07 3.42
CA VAL A 16 -2.55 13.27 2.15
C VAL A 16 -1.22 12.53 2.20
N LYS A 17 -0.92 11.77 1.14
CA LYS A 17 0.37 11.09 1.02
C LYS A 17 1.47 12.13 0.81
N LYS A 18 2.53 12.08 1.61
CA LYS A 18 3.65 13.01 1.48
C LYS A 18 4.20 12.96 0.04
N PRO A 19 4.61 14.09 -0.54
CA PRO A 19 5.12 14.12 -1.90
C PRO A 19 6.43 13.32 -1.96
N ILE A 20 6.41 12.22 -2.70
CA ILE A 20 7.57 11.36 -2.95
C ILE A 20 7.77 11.27 -4.46
N LYS A 21 9.03 11.31 -4.89
CA LYS A 21 9.46 11.07 -6.26
C LYS A 21 10.31 9.81 -6.30
N TYR A 22 10.15 9.03 -7.35
CA TYR A 22 10.95 7.84 -7.61
C TYR A 22 11.67 7.99 -8.94
N LYS A 23 12.97 7.69 -8.95
CA LYS A 23 13.80 7.69 -10.15
C LYS A 23 13.77 6.32 -10.82
N TYR A 24 13.75 6.28 -12.14
CA TYR A 24 13.94 5.02 -12.84
C TYR A 24 15.38 4.52 -12.60
N MET A 25 15.51 3.22 -12.33
CA MET A 25 16.80 2.54 -12.22
C MET A 25 16.65 1.15 -12.83
N TYR A 26 17.34 0.91 -13.94
CA TYR A 26 17.39 -0.42 -14.51
C TYR A 26 18.12 -1.37 -13.56
N VAL A 27 17.44 -2.48 -13.23
CA VAL A 27 18.03 -3.64 -12.59
C VAL A 27 17.53 -4.87 -13.35
N ASP A 28 18.43 -5.77 -13.71
CA ASP A 28 18.10 -6.99 -14.45
C ASP A 28 17.38 -8.02 -13.54
N ASN A 29 16.13 -7.69 -13.18
CA ASN A 29 15.24 -8.35 -12.21
C ASN A 29 15.85 -8.70 -10.84
N ASN A 30 17.08 -8.29 -10.56
CA ASN A 30 17.69 -8.36 -9.24
C ASN A 30 17.25 -7.14 -8.42
N PHE A 31 16.01 -7.18 -7.92
CA PHE A 31 15.39 -6.06 -7.21
C PHE A 31 16.11 -5.66 -5.92
N SER A 32 16.98 -6.52 -5.37
CA SER A 32 17.83 -6.18 -4.22
C SER A 32 18.77 -5.01 -4.53
N LYS A 33 19.14 -4.81 -5.80
CA LYS A 33 20.00 -3.72 -6.29
C LYS A 33 19.30 -2.37 -6.36
N LEU A 34 17.97 -2.31 -6.25
CA LEU A 34 17.25 -1.04 -6.26
C LEU A 34 17.65 -0.16 -5.07
N LYS A 35 17.99 1.09 -5.35
CA LYS A 35 18.28 2.11 -4.34
C LYS A 35 16.99 2.68 -3.76
N LYS A 36 17.05 3.33 -2.59
CA LYS A 36 15.87 4.03 -2.04
C LYS A 36 15.36 5.05 -3.05
N TYR A 37 14.04 5.22 -3.11
CA TYR A 37 13.38 6.16 -4.03
C TYR A 37 13.66 5.86 -5.51
N THR A 38 13.77 4.58 -5.87
CA THR A 38 13.86 4.16 -7.27
C THR A 38 12.76 3.18 -7.63
N PHE A 39 12.47 3.06 -8.93
CA PHE A 39 11.63 2.02 -9.48
C PHE A 39 12.28 1.40 -10.72
N THR A 40 11.88 0.18 -11.06
CA THR A 40 12.22 -0.50 -12.32
C THR A 40 10.96 -1.12 -12.92
N ILE A 41 11.07 -1.59 -14.16
CA ILE A 41 10.08 -2.43 -14.81
C ILE A 41 10.61 -3.87 -14.77
N CYS A 42 9.74 -4.81 -14.42
CA CYS A 42 10.04 -6.23 -14.43
C CYS A 42 10.08 -6.75 -15.86
N THR A 43 11.17 -7.41 -16.25
CA THR A 43 11.37 -7.91 -17.62
C THR A 43 11.23 -9.43 -17.74
N LYS A 44 11.03 -10.13 -16.61
CA LYS A 44 10.86 -11.58 -16.56
C LYS A 44 9.91 -11.96 -15.43
N LEU A 45 9.02 -12.93 -15.67
CA LEU A 45 8.17 -13.51 -14.63
C LEU A 45 9.02 -13.97 -13.44
N THR A 46 8.71 -13.46 -12.26
CA THR A 46 9.48 -13.71 -11.03
C THR A 46 8.58 -13.65 -9.81
N THR A 47 9.14 -13.98 -8.65
CA THR A 47 8.47 -13.88 -7.36
C THR A 47 9.17 -12.80 -6.53
N LEU A 48 8.39 -11.92 -5.92
CA LEU A 48 8.87 -10.87 -5.03
C LEU A 48 8.34 -11.14 -3.62
N THR A 49 9.27 -11.31 -2.68
CA THR A 49 8.96 -11.25 -1.24
C THR A 49 9.03 -9.80 -0.79
N VAL A 50 7.90 -9.29 -0.31
CA VAL A 50 7.79 -7.96 0.30
C VAL A 50 8.18 -8.08 1.76
N GLU A 51 9.29 -7.44 2.11
CA GLU A 51 9.74 -7.31 3.49
C GLU A 51 9.47 -5.89 4.02
N ILE A 52 8.87 -5.81 5.20
CA ILE A 52 8.72 -4.55 5.95
C ILE A 52 9.47 -4.72 7.27
N ASN A 53 10.47 -3.86 7.49
CA ASN A 53 11.34 -3.91 8.69
C ASN A 53 12.00 -5.29 8.92
N GLY A 54 12.39 -5.99 7.84
CA GLY A 54 13.03 -7.31 7.90
C GLY A 54 12.09 -8.47 8.22
N LYS A 55 10.77 -8.25 8.21
CA LYS A 55 9.76 -9.31 8.30
C LYS A 55 9.12 -9.54 6.95
N ASN A 56 9.00 -10.80 6.56
CA ASN A 56 8.23 -11.20 5.38
C ASN A 56 6.75 -10.89 5.62
N GLU A 57 6.20 -9.97 4.84
CA GLU A 57 4.78 -9.60 4.93
C GLU A 57 3.96 -10.34 3.88
N THR A 58 4.46 -10.42 2.65
CA THR A 58 3.77 -11.11 1.56
C THR A 58 4.75 -11.58 0.50
N THR A 59 4.36 -12.62 -0.25
CA THR A 59 5.07 -13.11 -1.42
C THR A 59 4.09 -13.03 -2.59
N GLN A 60 4.48 -12.34 -3.65
CA GLN A 60 3.63 -12.15 -4.84
C GLN A 60 4.39 -12.46 -6.12
N THR A 61 3.70 -13.03 -7.10
CA THR A 61 4.21 -13.16 -8.47
C THR A 61 4.19 -11.79 -9.13
N VAL A 62 5.31 -11.44 -9.78
CA VAL A 62 5.49 -10.19 -10.53
C VAL A 62 5.60 -10.54 -12.01
N SER A 63 4.71 -9.99 -12.81
CA SER A 63 4.61 -10.26 -14.23
C SER A 63 5.55 -9.35 -15.04
N ILE A 64 5.83 -9.75 -16.27
CA ILE A 64 6.55 -8.90 -17.23
C ILE A 64 5.73 -7.62 -17.45
N GLY A 65 6.38 -6.45 -17.36
CA GLY A 65 5.75 -5.14 -17.48
C GLY A 65 5.26 -4.55 -16.16
N ASP A 66 5.21 -5.32 -15.07
CA ASP A 66 4.91 -4.78 -13.74
C ASP A 66 6.05 -3.88 -13.24
N PHE A 67 5.69 -2.90 -12.42
CA PHE A 67 6.64 -1.97 -11.81
C PHE A 67 7.05 -2.47 -10.44
N VAL A 68 8.35 -2.41 -10.13
CA VAL A 68 8.89 -2.71 -8.81
C VAL A 68 9.49 -1.45 -8.22
N ILE A 69 9.04 -1.08 -7.02
CA ILE A 69 9.37 0.19 -6.38
C ILE A 69 10.11 -0.08 -5.08
N ARG A 70 11.19 0.67 -4.86
CA ARG A 70 11.94 0.70 -3.58
C ARG A 70 11.55 1.93 -2.78
N GLY A 71 10.80 1.70 -1.71
CA GLY A 71 10.32 2.73 -0.80
C GLY A 71 11.42 3.41 0.04
N PRO A 72 11.03 4.46 0.80
CA PRO A 72 11.94 5.20 1.68
C PRO A 72 12.56 4.33 2.78
N ASN A 73 11.85 3.28 3.21
CA ASN A 73 12.25 2.40 4.30
C ASN A 73 12.96 1.13 3.82
N LYS A 74 13.44 1.13 2.57
CA LYS A 74 14.02 -0.04 1.89
C LYS A 74 13.01 -1.18 1.67
N ASP A 75 11.73 -0.95 1.91
CA ASP A 75 10.62 -1.80 1.49
C ASP A 75 10.60 -1.92 -0.05
N ILE A 76 10.33 -3.12 -0.55
CA ILE A 76 10.14 -3.38 -1.98
C ILE A 76 8.70 -3.84 -2.17
N TYR A 77 7.99 -3.22 -3.09
CA TYR A 77 6.67 -3.65 -3.49
C TYR A 77 6.55 -3.61 -5.01
N SER A 78 5.68 -4.46 -5.56
CA SER A 78 5.32 -4.42 -6.97
C SER A 78 3.94 -3.80 -7.18
N THR A 79 3.70 -3.31 -8.38
CA THR A 79 2.41 -2.79 -8.82
C THR A 79 2.27 -3.01 -10.32
N THR A 80 1.05 -3.28 -10.77
CA THR A 80 0.76 -3.40 -12.20
C THR A 80 1.00 -2.06 -12.92
N ALA A 81 1.21 -2.12 -14.23
CA ALA A 81 1.38 -0.94 -15.08
C ALA A 81 0.20 0.04 -14.94
N ASP A 82 -1.03 -0.45 -15.06
CA ASP A 82 -2.24 0.37 -14.93
C ASP A 82 -2.30 1.11 -13.58
N ARG A 83 -1.96 0.39 -12.50
CA ARG A 83 -1.94 0.98 -11.16
C ARG A 83 -0.79 1.98 -11.00
N PHE A 84 0.34 1.73 -11.63
CA PHE A 84 1.46 2.66 -11.64
C PHE A 84 1.07 3.98 -12.32
N PHE A 85 0.54 3.94 -13.54
CA PHE A 85 0.15 5.16 -14.26
C PHE A 85 -1.03 5.89 -13.62
N THR A 86 -1.92 5.20 -12.91
CA THR A 86 -2.99 5.86 -12.12
C THR A 86 -2.47 6.50 -10.83
N SER A 87 -1.38 5.99 -10.24
CA SER A 87 -0.84 6.44 -8.95
C SER A 87 0.32 7.42 -9.07
N TYR A 88 1.00 7.46 -10.23
CA TYR A 88 2.19 8.27 -10.46
C TYR A 88 2.02 9.17 -11.69
N ASP A 89 2.60 10.36 -11.59
CA ASP A 89 2.80 11.29 -12.70
C ASP A 89 4.24 11.13 -13.21
N LEU A 90 4.39 10.98 -14.52
CA LEU A 90 5.65 10.61 -15.19
C LEU A 90 6.26 11.73 -16.02
N THR A 91 5.93 12.98 -15.73
CA THR A 91 6.64 14.14 -16.29
C THR A 91 8.07 14.23 -15.69
N GLY A 92 8.94 13.29 -16.05
CA GLY A 92 10.28 13.09 -15.47
C GLY A 92 10.30 11.95 -14.43
N ASP A 93 10.82 12.23 -13.23
CA ASP A 93 10.77 11.29 -12.11
C ASP A 93 9.32 10.95 -11.75
N ALA A 94 9.03 9.68 -11.44
CA ALA A 94 7.71 9.23 -11.08
C ALA A 94 7.26 9.86 -9.75
N LYS A 95 6.38 10.86 -9.84
CA LYS A 95 5.87 11.61 -8.69
C LYS A 95 4.54 11.01 -8.24
N VAL A 96 4.41 10.72 -6.94
CA VAL A 96 3.15 10.24 -6.37
C VAL A 96 2.04 11.28 -6.60
N LYS A 97 0.98 10.88 -7.30
CA LYS A 97 -0.23 11.70 -7.48
C LYS A 97 -0.86 11.97 -6.12
N GLN A 98 -1.26 13.21 -5.90
CA GLN A 98 -1.84 13.67 -4.64
C GLN A 98 -3.35 13.41 -4.68
N VAL A 99 -3.72 12.14 -4.51
CA VAL A 99 -5.13 11.72 -4.44
C VAL A 99 -5.59 11.78 -2.99
N LYS A 100 -6.82 12.26 -2.77
CA LYS A 100 -7.48 12.25 -1.47
C LYS A 100 -7.56 10.81 -0.94
N LYS A 101 -7.19 10.63 0.32
CA LYS A 101 -7.24 9.35 1.04
C LYS A 101 -7.78 9.61 2.43
N SER A 102 -8.37 8.60 3.04
CA SER A 102 -8.68 8.64 4.47
C SER A 102 -8.17 7.38 5.15
N VAL A 103 -7.84 7.52 6.44
CA VAL A 103 -7.30 6.44 7.25
C VAL A 103 -8.06 6.37 8.56
N ALA A 104 -8.42 5.15 8.96
CA ALA A 104 -8.83 4.84 10.31
C ALA A 104 -7.78 3.95 10.98
N THR A 105 -7.45 4.22 12.25
CA THR A 105 -6.59 3.34 13.04
C THR A 105 -7.47 2.37 13.81
N ILE A 106 -7.27 1.07 13.62
CA ILE A 106 -8.01 0.07 14.38
C ILE A 106 -7.36 -0.10 15.75
N THR A 107 -8.13 0.02 16.82
CA THR A 107 -7.64 -0.11 18.19
C THR A 107 -7.90 -1.52 18.76
N LYS A 108 -7.27 -1.85 19.89
CA LYS A 108 -7.58 -3.08 20.64
C LYS A 108 -9.05 -3.11 21.10
N LYS A 109 -9.64 -1.95 21.37
CA LYS A 109 -11.05 -1.82 21.77
C LYS A 109 -11.96 -2.22 20.62
N ASP A 110 -11.66 -1.81 19.39
CA ASP A 110 -12.45 -2.15 18.21
C ASP A 110 -12.43 -3.66 17.94
N PHE A 111 -11.26 -4.31 18.04
CA PHE A 111 -11.17 -5.78 17.98
C PHE A 111 -12.05 -6.47 19.02
N LYS A 112 -12.01 -6.01 20.27
CA LYS A 112 -12.80 -6.58 21.37
C LYS A 112 -14.30 -6.36 21.14
N ASN A 113 -14.71 -5.15 20.76
CA ASN A 113 -16.10 -4.79 20.56
C ASN A 113 -16.74 -5.55 19.39
N LEU A 114 -15.96 -5.79 18.33
CA LEU A 114 -16.41 -6.48 17.13
C LEU A 114 -16.18 -7.99 17.16
N GLY A 115 -15.61 -8.53 18.25
CA GLY A 115 -15.31 -9.95 18.39
C GLY A 115 -14.33 -10.48 17.33
N LEU A 116 -13.37 -9.65 16.89
CA LEU A 116 -12.43 -10.03 15.84
C LEU A 116 -11.29 -10.91 16.38
N PRO A 117 -10.87 -11.96 15.64
CA PRO A 117 -9.67 -12.70 15.95
C PRO A 117 -8.42 -11.83 15.73
N THR A 118 -7.29 -12.20 16.33
CA THR A 118 -5.99 -11.55 16.08
C THR A 118 -4.99 -12.55 15.48
N PRO A 119 -4.51 -12.36 14.24
CA PRO A 119 -4.90 -11.31 13.30
C PRO A 119 -6.34 -11.48 12.78
N TYR A 120 -6.97 -10.37 12.40
CA TYR A 120 -8.15 -10.39 11.55
C TYR A 120 -7.68 -10.49 10.10
N ILE A 121 -8.19 -11.48 9.35
CA ILE A 121 -7.76 -11.73 7.98
C ILE A 121 -8.90 -11.39 7.03
N TYR A 122 -8.62 -10.60 6.00
CA TYR A 122 -9.57 -10.32 4.93
C TYR A 122 -8.90 -10.43 3.56
N LYS A 123 -9.71 -10.69 2.52
CA LYS A 123 -9.25 -10.67 1.13
C LYS A 123 -9.14 -9.22 0.66
N GLY A 124 -7.92 -8.79 0.35
CA GLY A 124 -7.67 -7.47 -0.22
C GLY A 124 -8.26 -7.33 -1.62
N PRO A 125 -8.27 -6.10 -2.18
CA PRO A 125 -8.76 -5.83 -3.54
C PRO A 125 -8.09 -6.66 -4.64
N PHE A 126 -6.95 -7.28 -4.36
CA PHE A 126 -6.17 -8.09 -5.31
C PHE A 126 -6.20 -9.59 -4.99
N GLY A 127 -7.15 -10.05 -4.16
CA GLY A 127 -7.30 -11.46 -3.78
C GLY A 127 -6.27 -11.99 -2.77
N ALA A 128 -5.24 -11.20 -2.44
CA ALA A 128 -4.28 -11.53 -1.39
C ALA A 128 -4.92 -11.49 0.00
N ASP A 129 -4.51 -12.41 0.87
CA ASP A 129 -4.84 -12.36 2.29
C ASP A 129 -4.10 -11.21 2.97
N ILE A 130 -4.85 -10.37 3.67
CA ILE A 130 -4.32 -9.23 4.43
C ILE A 130 -4.55 -9.49 5.92
N ASN A 131 -3.45 -9.59 6.66
CA ASN A 131 -3.46 -9.71 8.11
C ASN A 131 -3.54 -8.32 8.75
N VAL A 132 -4.55 -8.11 9.59
CA VAL A 132 -4.79 -6.86 10.32
C VAL A 132 -4.59 -7.10 11.80
N TYR A 133 -3.82 -6.21 12.43
CA TYR A 133 -3.53 -6.22 13.86
C TYR A 133 -4.04 -4.95 14.55
N PRO A 134 -4.28 -4.99 15.86
CA PRO A 134 -4.52 -3.78 16.63
C PRO A 134 -3.37 -2.77 16.48
N GLY A 135 -3.71 -1.53 16.16
CA GLY A 135 -2.79 -0.42 15.89
C GLY A 135 -2.54 -0.18 14.40
N ASP A 136 -2.94 -1.10 13.51
CA ASP A 136 -2.84 -0.89 12.08
C ASP A 136 -3.78 0.19 11.57
N GLY A 137 -3.37 0.86 10.49
CA GLY A 137 -4.24 1.74 9.72
C GLY A 137 -4.98 0.98 8.63
N ILE A 138 -6.24 1.31 8.41
CA ILE A 138 -6.99 0.95 7.20
C ILE A 138 -7.11 2.19 6.33
N ILE A 139 -6.53 2.13 5.13
CA ILE A 139 -6.61 3.16 4.11
C ILE A 139 -7.85 2.92 3.26
N ARG A 140 -8.57 4.01 3.00
CA ARG A 140 -9.68 4.10 2.04
C ARG A 140 -9.29 5.08 0.93
N ASP A 141 -9.40 4.63 -0.31
CA ASP A 141 -9.06 5.42 -1.50
C ASP A 141 -10.29 6.07 -2.11
N TYR A 142 -10.10 7.28 -2.65
CA TYR A 142 -11.10 7.99 -3.44
C TYR A 142 -10.77 7.83 -4.92
N ALA A 143 -11.80 7.84 -5.77
CA ALA A 143 -11.59 7.89 -7.20
C ALA A 143 -10.88 9.22 -7.59
N PRO A 144 -10.02 9.19 -8.63
CA PRO A 144 -9.27 10.39 -9.02
C PRO A 144 -10.20 11.56 -9.31
N ASN A 145 -9.92 12.72 -8.74
CA ASN A 145 -10.69 13.97 -8.92
C ASN A 145 -12.17 13.88 -8.50
N THR A 146 -12.56 12.93 -7.65
CA THR A 146 -13.92 12.86 -7.11
C THR A 146 -13.93 12.61 -5.60
N ASP A 147 -15.08 12.84 -4.97
CA ASP A 147 -15.36 12.43 -3.58
C ASP A 147 -15.96 11.01 -3.49
N THR A 148 -15.89 10.24 -4.58
CA THR A 148 -16.40 8.88 -4.64
C THR A 148 -15.40 7.91 -4.02
N ILE A 149 -15.82 7.19 -2.98
CA ILE A 149 -15.02 6.14 -2.35
C ILE A 149 -14.94 4.94 -3.30
N LYS A 150 -13.73 4.51 -3.64
CA LYS A 150 -13.51 3.16 -4.15
C LYS A 150 -13.64 2.25 -2.94
N ASN A 151 -14.58 1.31 -2.94
CA ASN A 151 -14.80 0.36 -1.82
C ASN A 151 -13.64 -0.65 -1.68
N GLU A 152 -12.42 -0.16 -1.76
CA GLU A 152 -11.14 -0.85 -1.74
C GLU A 152 -10.40 -0.39 -0.49
N TYR A 153 -10.00 -1.36 0.34
CA TYR A 153 -9.41 -1.11 1.64
C TYR A 153 -8.05 -1.78 1.75
N PHE A 154 -7.06 -1.04 2.25
CA PHE A 154 -5.69 -1.52 2.40
C PHE A 154 -5.22 -1.38 3.84
N ARG A 155 -4.51 -2.40 4.34
CA ARG A 155 -3.80 -2.31 5.62
C ARG A 155 -2.50 -1.53 5.45
N ILE A 156 -2.15 -0.72 6.44
CA ILE A 156 -0.85 -0.07 6.57
C ILE A 156 -0.33 -0.17 8.00
N ASP A 157 0.92 -0.59 8.15
CA ASP A 157 1.62 -0.58 9.44
C ASP A 157 1.68 0.83 10.03
N PRO A 158 1.48 1.02 11.35
CA PRO A 158 1.40 2.34 11.97
C PRO A 158 2.68 3.18 11.84
N LYS A 159 3.86 2.54 11.79
CA LYS A 159 5.13 3.26 11.58
C LYS A 159 5.22 3.74 10.13
N VAL A 160 4.82 2.90 9.18
CA VAL A 160 4.77 3.25 7.75
C VAL A 160 3.74 4.35 7.50
N LEU A 161 2.59 4.32 8.17
CA LEU A 161 1.54 5.33 8.09
C LEU A 161 2.08 6.72 8.45
N LYS A 162 2.76 6.87 9.59
CA LYS A 162 3.35 8.15 10.04
C LYS A 162 4.41 8.70 9.08
N ILE A 163 5.16 7.82 8.42
CA ILE A 163 6.19 8.21 7.45
C ILE A 163 5.54 8.63 6.13
N THR A 164 4.50 7.92 5.70
CA THR A 164 3.92 8.05 4.36
C THR A 164 2.86 9.14 4.26
N TYR A 165 2.10 9.39 5.33
CA TYR A 165 0.93 10.27 5.29
C TYR A 165 1.06 11.45 6.26
N LYS A 166 0.35 12.53 5.93
CA LYS A 166 0.09 13.67 6.83
C LYS A 166 -1.42 13.78 7.01
N TYR A 167 -1.88 13.87 8.25
CA TYR A 167 -3.28 14.17 8.56
C TYR A 167 -3.60 15.61 8.16
N THR A 168 -4.79 15.80 7.60
CA THR A 168 -5.31 17.10 7.14
C THR A 168 -6.58 17.47 7.86
#